data_AF-A0A9D8S1J6-F1
#
_entry.id   AF-A0A9D8S1J6-F1
#
_cell.length_a   1.000
_cell.length_b   1.000
_cell.length_c   1.000
_cell.angle_alpha   90.00
_cell.angle_beta   90.00
_cell.angle_gamma   90.00
#
_symmetry.space_group_name_H-M   'P 1'
#
loop_
_entity.id
_entity.type
_entity.pdbx_description
1 polymer ?
#
loop_
_entity_poly.entity_id
_entity_poly.type
_entity_poly.pdbx_seq_one_letter_code
_entity_poly.pdbx_strand_id
1 'polypeptide(L)'
;MRKENFTVKKLIDSLYSNEIQKADDEVIYCEIQYQRDRSSFAGVALKITNEKDVILVRQCEEKIIQDVSKYEKVYIGCEQDYINSVKEIFSLEKREYGIEIFFLVYSDVRSSQIIFEELMKNVDKYIVTIRGQF
;
A
#
# COMPACT_ATOMS: atom_id res chain seq x y z
N MET A 1 9.76 5.18 -8.99
CA MET A 1 8.98 5.34 -10.25
C MET A 1 7.72 6.15 -10.00
N ARG A 2 7.33 7.07 -10.90
CA ARG A 2 6.03 7.76 -10.88
C ARG A 2 5.34 7.62 -12.23
N LYS A 3 4.07 7.20 -12.24
CA LYS A 3 3.22 7.05 -13.42
C LYS A 3 1.85 7.61 -13.09
N GLU A 4 1.48 8.73 -13.73
CA GLU A 4 0.19 9.40 -13.47
C GLU A 4 0.02 9.74 -11.97
N ASN A 5 -1.02 9.20 -11.33
CA ASN A 5 -1.32 9.32 -9.91
C ASN A 5 -0.64 8.24 -9.04
N PHE A 6 0.04 7.26 -9.65
CA PHE A 6 0.67 6.13 -8.98
C PHE A 6 2.17 6.35 -8.78
N THR A 7 2.66 6.15 -7.56
CA THR A 7 4.07 6.27 -7.18
C THR A 7 4.54 4.98 -6.53
N VAL A 8 5.74 4.53 -6.89
CA VAL A 8 6.44 3.40 -6.27
C VAL A 8 7.85 3.84 -5.87
N LYS A 9 8.27 3.54 -4.65
CA LYS A 9 9.62 3.81 -4.13
C LYS A 9 10.02 2.74 -3.13
N LYS A 10 11.31 2.63 -2.79
CA LYS A 10 11.70 1.82 -1.63
C LYS A 10 11.04 2.38 -0.39
N LEU A 11 10.68 1.52 0.56
CA LEU A 11 10.11 1.96 1.81
C LEU A 11 11.09 2.86 2.58
N ILE A 12 12.40 2.57 2.51
CA ILE A 12 13.45 3.38 3.12
C ILE A 12 13.50 4.83 2.60
N ASP A 13 13.09 5.04 1.34
CA ASP A 13 13.02 6.36 0.71
C ASP A 13 11.67 7.07 0.95
N SER A 14 10.79 6.47 1.74
CA SER A 14 9.48 7.02 2.08
C SER A 14 9.48 7.74 3.43
N LEU A 15 8.44 8.52 3.70
CA LEU A 15 8.21 9.16 4.99
C LEU A 15 7.87 8.14 6.10
N TYR A 16 7.58 6.89 5.73
CA TYR A 16 7.13 5.81 6.61
C TYR A 16 8.22 4.76 6.84
N SER A 17 9.47 5.08 6.51
CA SER A 17 10.61 4.16 6.66
C SER A 17 10.81 3.67 8.09
N ASN A 18 10.47 4.50 9.08
CA ASN A 18 10.63 4.18 10.50
C ASN A 18 9.50 3.32 11.08
N GLU A 19 8.45 3.05 10.31
CA GLU A 19 7.28 2.31 10.80
C GLU A 19 7.52 0.80 10.87
N ILE A 20 8.64 0.32 10.32
CA ILE A 20 9.11 -1.05 10.46
C ILE A 20 10.52 -1.01 11.02
N GLN A 21 10.77 -1.72 12.14
CA GLN A 21 12.08 -1.71 12.80
C GLN A 21 13.24 -2.20 11.92
N LYS A 22 12.94 -2.99 10.87
CA LYS A 22 13.91 -3.51 9.89
C LYS A 22 13.23 -3.72 8.54
N ALA A 23 12.90 -2.63 7.85
CA ALA A 23 12.53 -2.72 6.45
C ALA A 23 13.75 -3.23 5.66
N ASP A 24 13.64 -4.41 5.06
CA ASP A 24 14.60 -4.90 4.08
C ASP A 24 14.55 -4.03 2.81
N ASP A 25 15.61 -4.03 2.01
CA ASP A 25 15.72 -3.25 0.76
C ASP A 25 14.69 -3.66 -0.30
N GLU A 26 14.08 -4.83 -0.11
CA GLU A 26 13.02 -5.41 -0.95
C GLU A 26 11.62 -4.88 -0.62
N VAL A 27 11.45 -4.14 0.49
CA VAL A 27 10.15 -3.56 0.85
C VAL A 27 9.94 -2.26 0.08
N ILE A 28 8.83 -2.19 -0.64
CA ILE A 28 8.43 -1.04 -1.43
C ILE A 28 7.21 -0.37 -0.85
N TYR A 29 7.06 0.91 -1.15
CA TYR A 29 5.88 1.70 -0.84
C TYR A 29 5.24 2.15 -2.15
N CYS A 30 4.00 1.70 -2.34
CA CYS A 30 3.14 2.05 -3.47
C CYS A 30 2.06 3.03 -3.00
N GLU A 31 1.82 4.10 -3.74
CA GLU A 31 0.87 5.15 -3.37
C GLU A 31 0.07 5.63 -4.57
N ILE A 32 -1.22 5.89 -4.36
CA ILE A 32 -2.10 6.60 -5.29
C ILE A 32 -2.49 7.94 -4.66
N GLN A 33 -2.28 9.02 -5.42
CA GLN A 33 -2.71 10.37 -5.05
C GLN A 33 -3.99 10.76 -5.79
N TYR A 34 -5.03 11.20 -5.08
CA TYR A 34 -6.29 11.57 -5.70
C TYR A 34 -6.21 12.96 -6.35
N GLN A 35 -6.69 13.08 -7.59
CA GLN A 35 -6.62 14.34 -8.34
C GLN A 35 -7.61 15.41 -7.84
N ARG A 36 -8.74 15.00 -7.23
CA ARG A 36 -9.79 15.92 -6.76
C ARG A 36 -9.37 16.71 -5.52
N ASP A 37 -8.61 16.09 -4.61
CA ASP A 37 -8.03 16.73 -3.43
C ASP A 37 -6.60 16.25 -3.31
N ARG A 38 -5.63 17.11 -3.61
CA ARG A 38 -4.20 16.76 -3.62
C ARG A 38 -3.67 16.28 -2.27
N SER A 39 -4.44 16.48 -1.20
CA SER A 39 -4.16 16.02 0.16
C SER A 39 -4.64 14.59 0.42
N SER A 40 -5.61 14.09 -0.35
CA SER A 40 -6.09 12.71 -0.25
C SER A 40 -5.15 11.74 -0.97
N PHE A 41 -4.64 10.75 -0.23
CA PHE A 41 -3.86 9.65 -0.79
C PHE A 41 -4.13 8.35 -0.05
N ALA A 42 -3.75 7.25 -0.70
CA ALA A 42 -3.67 5.95 -0.06
C ALA A 42 -2.42 5.21 -0.55
N GLY A 43 -1.78 4.48 0.36
CA GLY A 43 -0.59 3.72 0.05
C GLY A 43 -0.52 2.40 0.80
N VAL A 44 0.35 1.54 0.29
CA VAL A 44 0.62 0.21 0.82
C VAL A 44 2.11 -0.01 0.85
N ALA A 45 2.63 -0.37 2.03
CA ALA A 45 3.98 -0.90 2.18
C ALA A 45 3.91 -2.41 2.00
N LEU A 46 4.57 -2.93 0.96
CA LEU A 46 4.54 -4.35 0.62
C LEU A 46 5.88 -4.86 0.11
N LYS A 47 6.03 -6.17 0.15
CA LYS A 47 7.07 -6.93 -0.54
C LYS A 47 6.41 -7.83 -1.58
N ILE A 48 6.96 -7.86 -2.79
CA ILE A 48 6.51 -8.79 -3.84
C ILE A 48 7.24 -10.11 -3.64
N THR A 49 6.50 -11.21 -3.63
CA THR A 49 7.05 -12.56 -3.45
C THR A 49 6.92 -13.40 -4.72
N ASN A 50 7.63 -14.52 -4.77
CA ASN A 50 7.53 -15.50 -5.86
C ASN A 50 6.39 -16.52 -5.63
N GLU A 51 5.73 -16.48 -4.47
CA GLU A 51 4.61 -17.35 -4.14
C GLU A 51 3.35 -16.88 -4.85
N LYS A 52 2.93 -17.59 -5.90
CA LYS A 52 1.78 -17.20 -6.71
C LYS A 52 0.49 -17.19 -5.91
N ASP A 53 -0.36 -16.19 -6.16
CA ASP A 53 -1.68 -16.06 -5.54
C ASP A 53 -1.67 -16.01 -3.99
N VAL A 54 -0.51 -15.74 -3.36
CA VAL A 54 -0.39 -15.65 -1.90
C VAL A 54 -0.43 -14.19 -1.44
N ILE A 55 -1.28 -13.92 -0.45
CA ILE A 55 -1.29 -12.66 0.29
C ILE A 55 -1.05 -12.90 1.79
N LEU A 56 0.01 -12.30 2.30
CA LEU A 56 0.28 -12.22 3.73
C LEU A 56 0.08 -10.77 4.18
N VAL A 57 -0.69 -10.55 5.24
CA VAL A 57 -0.85 -9.22 5.85
C VAL A 57 -0.30 -9.29 7.26
N ARG A 58 0.79 -8.56 7.52
CA ARG A 58 1.31 -8.37 8.87
C ARG A 58 0.33 -7.46 9.60
N GLN A 59 -0.15 -7.89 10.76
CA GLN A 59 -1.03 -7.07 11.57
C GLN A 59 -0.27 -5.82 12.02
N CYS A 60 -0.81 -4.66 11.67
CA CYS A 60 -0.36 -3.35 12.10
C CYS A 60 -1.60 -2.64 12.66
N GLU A 61 -1.61 -2.40 13.97
CA GLU A 61 -2.71 -1.69 14.62
C GLU A 61 -2.87 -0.30 14.01
N GLU A 62 -4.12 0.09 13.78
CA GLU A 62 -4.43 1.41 13.25
C GLU A 62 -4.01 2.49 14.25
N LYS A 63 -3.18 3.44 13.80
CA LYS A 63 -2.78 4.61 14.59
C LYS A 63 -2.66 5.84 13.70
N ILE A 64 -2.85 7.00 14.31
CA ILE A 64 -2.57 8.30 13.67
C ILE A 64 -1.07 8.54 13.71
N ILE A 65 -0.47 8.88 12.58
CA ILE A 65 0.96 9.20 12.46
C ILE A 65 1.23 10.67 12.16
N GLN A 66 0.25 11.40 11.63
CA GLN A 66 0.39 12.82 11.32
C GLN A 66 -0.95 13.54 11.33
N ASP A 67 -1.03 14.67 12.02
CA ASP A 67 -2.11 15.64 11.83
C ASP A 67 -1.73 16.60 10.69
N VAL A 68 -2.46 16.55 9.57
CA VAL A 68 -2.23 17.43 8.41
C VAL A 68 -2.97 18.74 8.59
N SER A 69 -4.20 18.67 9.11
CA SER A 69 -5.00 19.83 9.46
C SER A 69 -5.95 19.49 10.62
N LYS A 70 -6.80 20.44 11.02
CA LYS A 70 -7.87 20.18 12.00
C LYS A 70 -8.92 19.16 11.51
N TYR A 71 -8.96 18.88 10.21
CA TYR A 71 -9.92 17.94 9.61
C TYR A 71 -9.25 16.68 9.07
N GLU A 72 -7.95 16.74 8.76
CA GLU A 72 -7.25 15.70 8.00
C GLU A 72 -6.13 15.07 8.82
N LYS A 73 -6.10 13.74 8.84
CA LYS A 73 -5.15 12.94 9.62
C LYS A 73 -4.64 11.77 8.81
N VAL A 74 -3.33 11.55 8.82
CA VAL A 74 -2.73 10.37 8.23
C VAL A 74 -2.75 9.23 9.24
N TYR A 75 -3.34 8.11 8.83
CA TYR A 75 -3.38 6.86 9.55
C TYR A 75 -2.39 5.87 8.95
N ILE A 76 -1.87 4.98 9.78
CA ILE A 76 -1.15 3.78 9.38
C ILE A 76 -1.82 2.55 10.00
N GLY A 77 -1.75 1.42 9.30
CA GLY A 77 -2.42 0.19 9.72
C GLY A 77 -3.85 0.15 9.20
N CYS A 78 -4.63 -0.80 9.71
CA CYS A 78 -6.05 -0.93 9.38
C CYS A 78 -6.75 -1.92 10.31
N GLU A 79 -8.05 -1.75 10.47
CA GLU A 79 -8.90 -2.70 11.20
C GLU A 79 -9.00 -4.07 10.50
N GLN A 80 -9.32 -5.11 11.28
CA GLN A 80 -9.37 -6.50 10.81
C GLN A 80 -10.36 -6.73 9.65
N ASP A 81 -11.50 -6.04 9.65
CA ASP A 81 -12.50 -6.16 8.58
C ASP A 81 -11.95 -5.65 7.24
N TYR A 82 -11.10 -4.62 7.28
CA TYR A 82 -10.43 -4.12 6.09
C TYR A 82 -9.38 -5.12 5.58
N ILE A 83 -8.62 -5.74 6.47
CA ILE A 83 -7.66 -6.80 6.12
C ILE A 83 -8.36 -7.97 5.41
N ASN A 84 -9.54 -8.37 5.91
CA ASN A 84 -10.32 -9.43 5.29
C ASN A 84 -10.74 -9.03 3.87
N SER A 85 -11.21 -7.80 3.70
CA SER A 85 -11.56 -7.24 2.40
C SER A 85 -10.38 -7.21 1.42
N VAL A 86 -9.20 -6.81 1.90
CA VAL A 86 -7.95 -6.79 1.11
C VAL A 86 -7.60 -8.19 0.59
N LYS A 87 -7.72 -9.21 1.45
CA LYS A 87 -7.49 -10.61 1.05
C LYS A 87 -8.50 -11.08 0.02
N GLU A 88 -9.78 -10.74 0.19
CA GLU A 88 -10.84 -11.05 -0.78
C GLU A 88 -10.54 -10.42 -2.14
N ILE A 89 -10.25 -9.12 -2.18
CA ILE A 89 -9.92 -8.38 -3.41
C ILE A 89 -8.71 -9.00 -4.11
N PHE A 90 -7.64 -9.30 -3.37
CA PHE A 90 -6.46 -9.94 -3.96
C PHE A 90 -6.78 -11.32 -4.54
N SER A 91 -7.74 -12.05 -3.95
CA SER A 91 -8.15 -13.37 -4.42
C SER A 91 -9.07 -13.33 -5.66
N LEU A 92 -9.53 -12.15 -6.09
CA LEU A 92 -10.41 -12.02 -7.26
C LEU A 92 -9.68 -12.23 -8.60
N GLU A 93 -8.36 -12.06 -8.62
CA GLU A 93 -7.56 -12.17 -9.84
C GLU A 93 -6.37 -13.12 -9.61
N LYS A 94 -6.05 -13.92 -10.63
CA LYS A 94 -4.89 -14.81 -10.60
C LYS A 94 -3.62 -14.03 -10.92
N ARG A 95 -2.61 -14.16 -10.07
CA ARG A 95 -1.33 -13.45 -10.12
C ARG A 95 -0.16 -14.42 -10.12
N GLU A 96 0.79 -14.17 -11.01
CA GLU A 96 2.07 -14.89 -11.08
C GLU A 96 3.06 -14.47 -9.97
N TYR A 97 2.54 -13.86 -8.91
CA TYR A 97 3.29 -13.33 -7.77
C TYR A 97 2.41 -13.28 -6.53
N GLY A 98 3.04 -13.16 -5.38
CA GLY A 98 2.39 -12.93 -4.10
C GLY A 98 2.79 -11.60 -3.52
N ILE A 99 2.09 -11.19 -2.47
CA ILE A 99 2.42 -9.97 -1.73
C ILE A 99 2.45 -10.24 -0.24
N GLU A 100 3.42 -9.63 0.42
CA GLU A 100 3.45 -9.48 1.86
C GLU A 100 3.24 -8.01 2.19
N ILE A 101 2.08 -7.67 2.75
CA ILE A 101 1.72 -6.32 3.18
C ILE A 101 2.19 -6.12 4.61
N PHE A 102 2.92 -5.03 4.84
CA PHE A 102 3.39 -4.63 6.16
C PHE A 102 2.42 -3.66 6.84
N PHE A 103 1.95 -2.66 6.10
CA PHE A 103 0.95 -1.71 6.57
C PHE A 103 0.33 -0.95 5.40
N LEU A 104 -0.79 -0.29 5.70
CA LEU A 104 -1.50 0.63 4.81
C LEU A 104 -1.40 2.04 5.35
N VAL A 105 -1.49 3.05 4.48
CA VAL A 105 -1.47 4.47 4.86
C VAL A 105 -2.59 5.21 4.13
N TYR A 106 -3.34 6.09 4.80
CA TYR A 106 -4.42 6.90 4.21
C TYR A 106 -4.71 8.18 5.01
N SER A 107 -5.20 9.25 4.36
CA SER A 107 -5.27 10.60 4.97
C SER A 107 -6.64 11.17 5.38
N ASP A 108 -7.78 10.60 4.99
CA ASP A 108 -9.10 11.05 5.51
C ASP A 108 -10.30 10.23 5.02
N VAL A 109 -10.06 9.34 4.07
CA VAL A 109 -11.06 8.42 3.55
C VAL A 109 -10.60 7.06 4.05
N ARG A 110 -11.38 6.43 4.96
CA ARG A 110 -11.25 4.99 5.25
C ARG A 110 -11.00 4.34 3.91
N SER A 111 -9.80 3.83 3.69
CA SER A 111 -9.35 3.46 2.36
C SER A 111 -10.41 2.54 1.78
N SER A 112 -11.24 3.00 0.84
CA SER A 112 -12.33 2.17 0.35
C SER A 112 -11.71 0.92 -0.24
N GLN A 113 -12.41 -0.21 -0.20
CA GLN A 113 -12.00 -1.43 -0.90
C GLN A 113 -11.61 -1.11 -2.36
N ILE A 114 -12.31 -0.17 -2.99
CA ILE A 114 -12.06 0.37 -4.34
C ILE A 114 -10.64 0.94 -4.47
N ILE A 115 -10.13 1.58 -3.42
CA ILE A 115 -8.80 2.21 -3.43
C ILE A 115 -7.71 1.15 -3.43
N PHE A 116 -7.86 0.11 -2.61
CA PHE A 116 -6.93 -1.01 -2.62
C PHE A 116 -6.98 -1.75 -3.96
N GLU A 117 -8.16 -1.94 -4.52
CA GLU A 117 -8.33 -2.52 -5.85
C GLU A 117 -7.59 -1.69 -6.94
N GLU A 118 -7.69 -0.36 -6.88
CA GLU A 118 -6.97 0.54 -7.80
C GLU A 118 -5.44 0.47 -7.61
N LEU A 119 -4.97 0.39 -6.35
CA LEU A 119 -3.57 0.15 -6.02
C LEU A 119 -3.07 -1.16 -6.64
N MET A 120 -3.81 -2.26 -6.44
CA MET A 120 -3.44 -3.57 -6.98
C MET A 120 -3.43 -3.57 -8.50
N LYS A 121 -4.45 -3.01 -9.17
CA LYS A 121 -4.47 -2.86 -10.63
C LYS A 121 -3.23 -2.13 -11.16
N ASN A 122 -2.76 -1.10 -10.46
CA ASN A 122 -1.53 -0.40 -10.84
C ASN A 122 -0.28 -1.25 -10.59
N VAL A 123 -0.23 -1.99 -9.47
CA VAL A 123 0.87 -2.94 -9.21
C VAL A 123 0.90 -4.01 -10.30
N ASP A 124 -0.24 -4.62 -10.65
CA ASP A 124 -0.36 -5.62 -11.72
C ASP A 124 0.13 -5.06 -13.06
N LYS A 125 -0.35 -3.86 -13.43
CA LYS A 125 0.04 -3.16 -14.68
C LYS A 125 1.54 -2.92 -14.78
N TYR A 126 2.22 -2.65 -13.66
CA TYR A 126 3.64 -2.28 -13.66
C TYR A 126 4.55 -3.34 -13.01
N ILE A 127 4.06 -4.56 -12.76
CA ILE A 127 4.76 -5.57 -11.95
C ILE A 127 6.17 -5.90 -12.45
N VAL A 128 6.34 -6.02 -13.78
CA VAL A 128 7.63 -6.29 -14.42
C VAL A 128 8.62 -5.16 -14.17
N THR A 129 8.15 -3.92 -14.21
CA THR A 129 9.01 -2.75 -13.97
C THR A 129 9.37 -2.63 -12.49
N ILE A 130 8.43 -2.93 -11.59
CA ILE A 130 8.65 -2.92 -10.15
C ILE A 130 9.70 -3.98 -9.78
N ARG A 131 9.52 -5.24 -10.22
CA ARG A 131 10.49 -6.33 -10.00
C ARG A 131 11.86 -6.07 -10.64
N GLY A 132 11.95 -5.24 -11.67
CA GLY A 132 13.22 -4.86 -12.28
C GLY A 132 13.97 -3.77 -11.50
N GLN A 133 13.32 -3.10 -10.55
CA GLN A 133 13.88 -1.99 -9.77
C GLN A 133 14.31 -2.40 -8.35
N PHE A 134 13.78 -3.50 -7.83
CA PHE A 134 13.94 -3.93 -6.45
C PHE A 134 14.30 -5.41 -6.39
#